data_AF-W9AL88-F1
#
_entry.id   AF-W9AL88-F1
#
_cell.length_a   1.000
_cell.length_b   1.000
_cell.length_c   1.000
_cell.angle_alpha   90.00
_cell.angle_beta   90.00
_cell.angle_gamma   90.00
#
_symmetry.space_group_name_H-M   'P 1'
#
loop_
_entity.id
_entity.type
_entity.pdbx_description
1 polymer ?
#
loop_
_entity_poly.entity_id
_entity_poly.type
_entity_poly.pdbx_seq_one_letter_code
_entity_poly.pdbx_strand_id
1 'polypeptide(L)'
;MQGCNMEDANKKDIASEKVRDLFQDEDFKKVKEDGSGRIKDSTDQENINEASEAIEEIDISDEERETIAFVFGLRSAVLVAQNQLNERDVVPKSSKNTDSQDDQIEEDLPDYQPGENDVVLKNSELKNKEILEEFMKVAGENGKNNTSEIRVVKDEGSQGVLVYDLKSMYDKNADQSWIRVKPDVSHYRALENEVQDVFNNAPQQCGYMSKDEKEGFYKLFECRTHWEYRLLPIVNQ
;
A
#
# COMPACT_ATOMS: atom_id res chain seq x y z
N MET A 1 11.14 37.55 5.18
CA MET A 1 11.54 36.86 6.43
C MET A 1 11.07 35.43 6.27
N GLN A 2 12.00 34.50 6.06
CA GLN A 2 11.72 33.06 6.02
C GLN A 2 11.50 32.59 7.46
N GLY A 3 10.26 32.34 7.84
CA GLY A 3 9.94 31.59 9.04
C GLY A 3 10.09 30.12 8.69
N CYS A 4 11.22 29.51 9.05
CA CYS A 4 11.43 28.08 8.88
C CYS A 4 10.42 27.30 9.75
N ASN A 5 9.86 26.22 9.18
CA ASN A 5 9.01 25.20 9.81
C ASN A 5 9.69 24.52 11.01
N MET A 6 9.90 25.25 12.11
CA MET A 6 10.40 24.67 13.36
C MET A 6 9.39 23.71 13.98
N GLU A 7 8.09 23.92 13.75
CA GLU A 7 7.04 23.04 14.27
C GLU A 7 7.05 21.67 13.58
N ASP A 8 7.15 21.59 12.25
CA ASP A 8 7.14 20.28 11.56
C ASP A 8 8.46 19.51 11.69
N ALA A 9 9.60 20.21 11.77
CA ALA A 9 10.87 19.57 12.11
C ALA A 9 10.80 18.92 13.51
N ASN A 10 10.20 19.62 14.47
CA ASN A 10 9.99 19.10 15.82
C ASN A 10 9.05 17.87 15.83
N LYS A 11 7.98 17.86 15.03
CA LYS A 11 7.08 16.70 14.92
C LYS A 11 7.77 15.47 14.31
N LYS A 12 8.59 15.67 13.27
CA LYS A 12 9.37 14.58 12.66
C LYS A 12 10.36 13.97 13.65
N ASP A 13 11.03 14.80 14.44
CA ASP A 13 11.94 14.34 15.49
C ASP A 13 11.20 13.55 16.58
N ILE A 14 10.06 14.06 17.06
CA ILE A 14 9.19 13.37 18.04
C ILE A 14 8.72 12.01 17.51
N ALA A 15 8.22 11.96 16.28
CA ALA A 15 7.77 10.70 15.66
C ALA A 15 8.94 9.71 15.50
N SER A 16 10.10 10.18 15.03
CA SER A 16 11.26 9.31 14.88
C SER A 16 11.76 8.77 16.23
N GLU A 17 11.70 9.56 17.29
CA GLU A 17 12.08 9.14 18.64
C GLU A 17 11.12 8.08 19.17
N LYS A 18 9.80 8.32 19.10
CA LYS A 18 8.79 7.35 19.54
C LYS A 18 8.90 6.02 18.80
N VAL A 19 9.10 6.04 17.48
CA VAL A 19 9.28 4.81 16.70
C VAL A 19 10.60 4.12 17.04
N ARG A 20 11.70 4.87 17.20
CA ARG A 20 13.00 4.29 17.62
C ARG A 20 12.87 3.60 18.98
N ASP A 21 12.13 4.19 19.89
CA ASP A 21 12.01 3.70 21.26
C ASP A 21 11.26 2.36 21.37
N LEU A 22 10.53 1.95 20.32
CA LEU A 22 9.93 0.62 20.19
C LEU A 22 10.98 -0.50 20.04
N PHE A 23 12.16 -0.18 19.51
CA PHE A 23 13.18 -1.15 19.09
C PHE A 23 14.40 -1.12 20.00
N GLN A 24 15.13 -2.23 20.07
CA GLN A 24 16.43 -2.25 20.72
C GLN A 24 17.38 -1.22 20.05
N ASP A 25 18.23 -0.57 20.85
CA ASP A 25 19.02 0.61 20.41
C ASP A 25 19.92 0.33 19.19
N GLU A 26 20.34 -0.93 18.99
CA GLU A 26 21.19 -1.37 17.87
C GLU A 26 20.39 -1.78 16.61
N ASP A 27 19.06 -1.85 16.71
CA ASP A 27 18.20 -2.52 15.73
C ASP A 27 17.35 -1.55 14.91
N PHE A 28 17.13 -0.31 15.36
CA PHE A 28 16.34 0.68 14.62
C PHE A 28 16.88 0.96 13.20
N LYS A 29 18.21 0.92 13.02
CA LYS A 29 18.82 1.05 11.69
C LYS A 29 18.49 -0.14 10.79
N LYS A 30 18.47 -1.35 11.34
CA LYS A 30 18.15 -2.59 10.59
C LYS A 30 16.69 -2.64 10.18
N VAL A 31 15.77 -2.15 11.02
CA VAL A 31 14.35 -2.03 10.66
C VAL A 31 14.17 -1.23 9.37
N LYS A 32 14.95 -0.16 9.18
CA LYS A 32 14.90 0.66 7.96
C LYS A 32 15.61 0.04 6.75
N GLU A 33 16.56 -0.87 6.96
CA GLU A 33 17.37 -1.49 5.90
C GLU A 33 16.78 -2.81 5.38
N ASP A 34 16.28 -3.67 6.28
CA ASP A 34 15.78 -5.01 5.92
C ASP A 34 14.63 -5.53 6.82
N GLY A 35 14.12 -4.70 7.74
CA GLY A 35 13.00 -5.07 8.61
C GLY A 35 13.38 -6.06 9.73
N SER A 36 14.66 -6.36 9.96
CA SER A 36 15.10 -7.42 10.90
C SER A 36 15.27 -6.99 12.37
N GLY A 37 15.02 -5.72 12.71
CA GLY A 37 15.25 -5.22 14.07
C GLY A 37 14.21 -5.69 15.09
N ARG A 38 14.63 -5.94 16.34
CA ARG A 38 13.75 -6.49 17.40
C ARG A 38 13.14 -5.41 18.29
N ILE A 39 11.87 -5.59 18.68
CA ILE A 39 11.24 -4.74 19.69
C ILE A 39 11.84 -4.96 21.08
N LYS A 40 11.75 -3.95 21.96
CA LYS A 40 12.11 -4.12 23.37
C LYS A 40 11.07 -5.00 24.07
N ASP A 41 11.50 -5.75 25.08
CA ASP A 41 10.58 -6.53 25.92
C ASP A 41 9.55 -5.65 26.65
N SER A 42 9.88 -4.38 26.87
CA SER A 42 9.00 -3.37 27.46
C SER A 42 8.02 -2.74 26.48
N THR A 43 8.20 -2.93 25.16
CA THR A 43 7.33 -2.34 24.15
C THR A 43 5.97 -3.02 24.22
N ASP A 44 4.91 -2.25 24.42
CA ASP A 44 3.52 -2.70 24.45
C ASP A 44 2.66 -1.97 23.39
N GLN A 45 1.37 -2.30 23.35
CA GLN A 45 0.44 -1.72 22.39
C GLN A 45 0.27 -0.21 22.57
N GLU A 46 0.37 0.30 23.80
CA GLU A 46 0.28 1.74 24.09
C GLU A 46 1.46 2.48 23.45
N ASN A 47 2.68 1.92 23.56
CA ASN A 47 3.86 2.50 22.90
C ASN A 47 3.71 2.54 21.37
N ILE A 48 3.17 1.48 20.76
CA ILE A 48 2.95 1.41 19.31
C ILE A 48 1.90 2.42 18.85
N ASN A 49 0.82 2.58 19.61
CA ASN A 49 -0.23 3.56 19.33
C ASN A 49 0.31 4.98 19.42
N GLU A 50 1.06 5.33 20.48
CA GLU A 50 1.68 6.64 20.62
C GLU A 50 2.64 6.97 19.47
N ALA A 51 3.40 5.97 19.00
CA ALA A 51 4.29 6.14 17.86
C ALA A 51 3.51 6.37 16.55
N SER A 52 2.37 5.71 16.39
CA SER A 52 1.48 5.88 15.23
C SER A 52 0.86 7.28 15.21
N GLU A 53 0.30 7.72 16.34
CA GLU A 53 -0.32 9.05 16.48
C GLU A 53 0.68 10.16 16.16
N ALA A 54 1.93 10.06 16.66
CA ALA A 54 2.96 11.04 16.38
C ALA A 54 3.34 11.12 14.89
N ILE A 55 3.21 10.03 14.14
CA ILE A 55 3.43 10.05 12.68
C ILE A 55 2.28 10.76 11.97
N GLU A 56 1.04 10.61 12.45
CA GLU A 56 -0.14 11.25 11.85
C GLU A 56 -0.15 12.78 12.01
N GLU A 57 0.52 13.30 13.03
CA GLU A 57 0.66 14.75 13.24
C GLU A 57 1.62 15.42 12.23
N ILE A 58 2.43 14.65 11.50
CA ILE A 58 3.35 15.18 10.48
C ILE A 58 2.54 15.62 9.26
N ASP A 59 2.56 16.91 8.96
CA ASP A 59 1.94 17.44 7.74
C ASP A 59 2.74 16.96 6.52
N ILE A 60 2.05 16.36 5.56
CA ILE A 60 2.61 15.85 4.30
C ILE A 60 2.00 16.54 3.08
N SER A 61 1.12 17.51 3.28
CA SER A 61 0.30 18.09 2.22
C SER A 61 1.08 18.96 1.22
N ASP A 62 2.13 19.63 1.67
CA ASP A 62 2.96 20.54 0.86
C ASP A 62 4.47 20.19 0.90
N GLU A 63 4.83 18.99 1.35
CA GLU A 63 6.20 18.60 1.70
C GLU A 63 6.97 17.85 0.59
N GLU A 64 8.30 18.02 0.56
CA GLU A 64 9.21 17.45 -0.44
C GLU A 64 9.23 15.91 -0.40
N ARG A 65 9.64 15.28 -1.51
CA ARG A 65 9.71 13.80 -1.67
C ARG A 65 10.45 13.09 -0.53
N GLU A 66 11.40 13.76 0.10
CA GLU A 66 12.17 13.26 1.25
C GLU A 66 11.29 13.07 2.50
N THR A 67 10.32 13.94 2.75
CA THR A 67 9.40 13.82 3.89
C THR A 67 8.41 12.69 3.69
N ILE A 68 7.91 12.50 2.47
CA ILE A 68 7.03 11.38 2.15
C ILE A 68 7.76 10.05 2.38
N ALA A 69 9.00 9.95 1.90
CA ALA A 69 9.84 8.76 2.12
C ALA A 69 10.15 8.55 3.61
N PHE A 70 10.37 9.63 4.37
CA PHE A 70 10.60 9.57 5.81
C PHE A 70 9.39 9.04 6.57
N VAL A 71 8.20 9.60 6.33
CA VAL A 71 6.94 9.17 6.96
C VAL A 71 6.63 7.72 6.61
N PHE A 72 6.83 7.32 5.34
CA PHE A 72 6.67 5.93 4.92
C PHE A 72 7.58 4.98 5.70
N GLY A 73 8.87 5.31 5.84
CA GLY A 73 9.81 4.50 6.61
C GLY A 73 9.45 4.36 8.09
N LEU A 74 8.89 5.40 8.71
CA LEU A 74 8.39 5.34 10.09
C LEU A 74 7.17 4.42 10.20
N ARG A 75 6.21 4.52 9.28
CA ARG A 75 5.03 3.64 9.24
C ARG A 75 5.41 2.17 9.06
N SER A 76 6.37 1.89 8.17
CA SER A 76 6.88 0.52 7.99
C SER A 76 7.52 -0.02 9.28
N ALA A 77 8.25 0.81 10.03
CA ALA A 77 8.83 0.39 11.30
C ALA A 77 7.76 0.10 12.36
N VAL A 78 6.73 0.94 12.50
CA VAL A 78 5.60 0.67 13.41
C VAL A 78 4.92 -0.66 13.08
N LEU A 79 4.73 -0.96 11.79
CA LEU A 79 4.16 -2.24 11.35
C LEU A 79 5.01 -3.44 11.79
N VAL A 80 6.34 -3.35 11.65
CA VAL A 80 7.26 -4.40 12.13
C VAL A 80 7.14 -4.58 13.64
N ALA A 81 7.01 -3.49 14.39
CA ALA A 81 6.85 -3.56 15.84
C ALA A 81 5.54 -4.25 16.24
N GLN A 82 4.43 -3.93 15.56
CA GLN A 82 3.13 -4.53 15.80
C GLN A 82 3.14 -6.04 15.57
N ASN A 83 3.76 -6.48 14.47
CA ASN A 83 3.87 -7.91 14.16
C ASN A 83 4.66 -8.67 15.25
N GLN A 84 5.77 -8.10 15.72
CA GLN A 84 6.57 -8.74 16.77
C GLN A 84 5.88 -8.74 18.13
N LEU A 85 5.10 -7.69 18.46
CA LEU A 85 4.31 -7.65 19.69
C LEU A 85 3.26 -8.77 19.68
N ASN A 86 2.56 -8.93 18.55
CA ASN A 86 1.58 -9.99 18.36
C ASN A 86 2.22 -11.38 18.50
N GLU A 87 3.40 -11.60 17.92
CA GLU A 87 4.14 -12.87 18.08
C GLU A 87 4.56 -13.14 19.53
N ARG A 88 4.99 -12.10 20.27
CA ARG A 88 5.45 -12.22 21.66
C ARG A 88 4.31 -12.58 22.61
N ASP A 89 3.15 -11.98 22.42
CA ASP A 89 2.03 -12.10 23.36
C ASP A 89 1.20 -13.40 23.13
N VAL A 90 1.49 -14.15 22.06
CA VAL A 90 0.85 -15.44 21.72
C VAL A 90 1.42 -16.66 22.49
N VAL A 91 2.43 -16.50 23.36
CA VAL A 91 2.96 -17.63 24.17
C VAL A 91 2.85 -17.31 25.67
N PRO A 92 2.03 -18.05 26.48
CA PRO A 92 2.48 -19.35 26.99
C PRO A 92 1.43 -20.44 27.42
N LYS A 93 1.91 -21.70 27.37
CA LYS A 93 1.55 -22.90 28.18
C LYS A 93 0.31 -23.75 27.84
N SER A 94 0.59 -24.86 27.16
CA SER A 94 0.35 -26.26 27.62
C SER A 94 -0.95 -26.57 28.40
N SER A 95 -1.78 -27.39 27.74
CA SER A 95 -2.60 -28.47 28.31
C SER A 95 -3.74 -28.08 29.26
N LYS A 96 -4.96 -27.94 28.71
CA LYS A 96 -6.08 -28.88 28.91
C LYS A 96 -7.39 -28.29 28.36
N ASN A 97 -8.10 -29.12 27.59
CA ASN A 97 -9.49 -28.98 27.18
C ASN A 97 -10.36 -28.20 28.18
N THR A 98 -11.09 -27.19 27.72
CA THR A 98 -12.56 -27.13 27.85
C THR A 98 -13.10 -26.13 26.82
N ASP A 99 -14.07 -26.56 26.03
CA ASP A 99 -14.88 -25.73 25.13
C ASP A 99 -15.36 -24.43 25.82
N SER A 100 -15.09 -23.28 25.21
CA SER A 100 -16.05 -22.17 25.11
C SER A 100 -15.61 -21.21 24.02
N GLN A 101 -16.23 -21.37 22.85
CA GLN A 101 -16.57 -20.34 21.85
C GLN A 101 -15.88 -18.98 21.99
N ASP A 102 -14.82 -18.81 21.20
CA ASP A 102 -14.59 -17.53 20.51
C ASP A 102 -13.99 -17.86 19.13
N ASP A 103 -14.86 -18.32 18.23
CA ASP A 103 -14.57 -18.41 16.80
C ASP A 103 -14.53 -16.96 16.26
N GLN A 104 -13.44 -16.23 16.51
CA GLN A 104 -13.02 -15.21 15.56
C GLN A 104 -12.23 -15.91 14.48
N ILE A 105 -12.98 -16.28 13.45
CA ILE A 105 -12.53 -16.84 12.19
C ILE A 105 -11.30 -16.04 11.69
N GLU A 106 -10.10 -16.58 11.87
CA GLU A 106 -9.07 -16.50 10.84
C GLU A 106 -9.70 -17.16 9.61
N GLU A 107 -10.41 -16.36 8.81
CA GLU A 107 -10.68 -16.77 7.44
C GLU A 107 -9.30 -16.71 6.80
N ASP A 108 -8.64 -17.86 6.71
CA ASP A 108 -7.51 -18.09 5.82
C ASP A 108 -7.92 -17.50 4.47
N LEU A 109 -7.50 -16.27 4.18
CA LEU A 109 -7.74 -15.65 2.90
C LEU A 109 -7.12 -16.61 1.88
N PRO A 110 -7.88 -17.09 0.89
CA PRO A 110 -7.36 -18.09 -0.03
C PRO A 110 -6.09 -17.54 -0.66
N ASP A 111 -5.00 -18.31 -0.55
CA ASP A 111 -3.69 -17.97 -1.09
C ASP A 111 -3.84 -17.59 -2.56
N TYR A 112 -3.58 -16.32 -2.88
CA TYR A 112 -3.75 -15.80 -4.22
C TYR A 112 -2.51 -16.10 -5.04
N GLN A 113 -2.68 -16.89 -6.10
CA GLN A 113 -1.62 -17.25 -7.03
C GLN A 113 -1.78 -16.46 -8.33
N PRO A 114 -0.93 -15.44 -8.59
CA PRO A 114 -1.00 -14.66 -9.83
C PRO A 114 -0.69 -15.54 -11.05
N GLY A 115 -1.34 -15.23 -12.17
CA GLY A 115 -1.01 -15.84 -13.46
C GLY A 115 0.34 -15.37 -13.99
N GLU A 116 0.92 -16.12 -14.93
CA GLU A 116 2.24 -15.81 -15.51
C GLU A 116 2.30 -14.44 -16.20
N ASN A 117 1.17 -13.95 -16.72
CA ASN A 117 1.06 -12.68 -17.44
C ASN A 117 0.49 -11.54 -16.58
N ASP A 118 0.27 -11.78 -15.28
CA ASP A 118 -0.24 -10.76 -14.38
C ASP A 118 0.86 -9.75 -14.06
N VAL A 119 0.53 -8.47 -14.01
CA VAL A 119 1.45 -7.42 -13.59
C VAL A 119 1.46 -7.40 -12.07
N VAL A 120 2.52 -7.94 -11.47
CA VAL A 120 2.57 -8.17 -10.02
C VAL A 120 3.54 -7.20 -9.35
N LEU A 121 3.05 -6.44 -8.37
CA LEU A 121 3.86 -5.71 -7.41
C LEU A 121 3.92 -6.49 -6.11
N LYS A 122 5.13 -6.93 -5.72
CA LYS A 122 5.38 -7.63 -4.45
C LYS A 122 6.75 -7.26 -3.92
N ASN A 123 6.86 -6.95 -2.63
CA ASN A 123 8.14 -6.60 -1.98
C ASN A 123 8.92 -5.49 -2.72
N SER A 124 8.20 -4.45 -3.19
CA SER A 124 8.76 -3.37 -4.01
C SER A 124 9.38 -3.81 -5.34
N GLU A 125 9.11 -5.02 -5.82
CA GLU A 125 9.48 -5.49 -7.16
C GLU A 125 8.25 -5.50 -8.07
N LEU A 126 8.38 -4.96 -9.28
CA LEU A 126 7.35 -4.99 -10.31
C LEU A 126 7.71 -6.01 -11.40
N LYS A 127 6.92 -7.09 -11.49
CA LYS A 127 7.02 -8.10 -12.54
C LYS A 127 6.10 -7.78 -13.72
N ASN A 128 6.48 -8.24 -14.91
CA ASN A 128 5.73 -8.06 -16.16
C ASN A 128 5.44 -6.59 -16.50
N LYS A 129 6.40 -5.70 -16.19
CA LYS A 129 6.31 -4.26 -16.45
C LYS A 129 6.06 -3.95 -17.93
N GLU A 130 6.66 -4.72 -18.83
CA GLU A 130 6.49 -4.60 -20.27
C GLU A 130 5.03 -4.80 -20.70
N ILE A 131 4.28 -5.71 -20.06
CA ILE A 131 2.85 -5.93 -20.34
C ILE A 131 2.04 -4.69 -19.95
N LEU A 132 2.36 -4.08 -18.80
CA LEU A 132 1.75 -2.83 -18.35
C LEU A 132 2.02 -1.68 -19.33
N GLU A 133 3.27 -1.52 -19.76
CA GLU A 133 3.69 -0.45 -20.65
C GLU A 133 3.16 -0.64 -22.08
N GLU A 134 3.01 -1.87 -22.55
CA GLU A 134 2.34 -2.19 -23.82
C GLU A 134 0.85 -1.87 -23.76
N PHE A 135 0.17 -2.29 -22.69
CA PHE A 135 -1.24 -1.96 -22.47
C PHE A 135 -1.47 -0.44 -22.48
N MET A 136 -0.62 0.31 -21.76
CA MET A 136 -0.70 1.77 -21.66
C MET A 136 -0.68 2.48 -23.03
N LYS A 137 0.08 1.94 -23.99
CA LYS A 137 0.20 2.52 -25.35
C LYS A 137 -1.06 2.38 -26.19
N VAL A 138 -1.92 1.40 -25.89
CA VAL A 138 -3.07 1.03 -26.74
C VAL A 138 -4.42 1.13 -26.05
N ALA A 139 -4.44 1.30 -24.73
CA ALA A 139 -5.65 1.27 -23.92
C ALA A 139 -6.31 2.65 -23.78
N GLY A 140 -7.64 2.65 -23.68
CA GLY A 140 -8.42 3.87 -23.48
C GLY A 140 -8.24 4.85 -24.63
N GLU A 141 -8.16 6.14 -24.34
CA GLU A 141 -8.03 7.21 -25.34
C GLU A 141 -6.75 7.16 -26.16
N ASN A 142 -5.70 6.48 -25.66
CA ASN A 142 -4.46 6.27 -26.40
C ASN A 142 -4.64 5.33 -27.61
N GLY A 143 -5.76 4.58 -27.67
CA GLY A 143 -6.08 3.70 -28.78
C GLY A 143 -7.59 3.64 -29.07
N LYS A 144 -7.95 2.88 -30.11
CA LYS A 144 -9.34 2.49 -30.37
C LYS A 144 -9.49 0.96 -30.24
N ASN A 145 -8.84 0.41 -29.22
CA ASN A 145 -8.76 -1.02 -28.96
C ASN A 145 -9.77 -1.45 -27.89
N ASN A 146 -10.41 -2.61 -28.07
CA ASN A 146 -11.28 -3.24 -27.08
C ASN A 146 -10.84 -4.67 -26.69
N THR A 147 -9.69 -5.13 -27.17
CA THR A 147 -9.18 -6.49 -26.93
C THR A 147 -8.10 -6.55 -25.86
N SER A 148 -7.37 -5.45 -25.63
CA SER A 148 -6.34 -5.40 -24.60
C SER A 148 -6.96 -5.45 -23.21
N GLU A 149 -6.49 -6.42 -22.43
CA GLU A 149 -6.89 -6.67 -21.05
C GLU A 149 -5.68 -7.18 -20.29
N ILE A 150 -5.45 -6.62 -19.11
CA ILE A 150 -4.38 -7.03 -18.21
C ILE A 150 -4.94 -7.13 -16.80
N ARG A 151 -4.24 -7.89 -15.96
CA ARG A 151 -4.51 -7.96 -14.55
C ARG A 151 -3.33 -7.40 -13.77
N VAL A 152 -3.62 -6.47 -12.87
CA VAL A 152 -2.65 -5.90 -11.95
C VAL A 152 -2.90 -6.48 -10.57
N VAL A 153 -1.85 -6.98 -9.93
CA VAL A 153 -1.89 -7.61 -8.62
C VAL A 153 -0.95 -6.87 -7.70
N LYS A 154 -1.48 -6.33 -6.61
CA LYS A 154 -0.70 -5.63 -5.57
C LYS A 154 -0.73 -6.48 -4.30
N ASP A 155 0.43 -6.99 -3.94
CA ASP A 155 0.63 -7.68 -2.67
C ASP A 155 0.86 -6.63 -1.58
N GLU A 156 -0.15 -6.46 -0.71
CA GLU A 156 -0.16 -5.53 0.42
C GLU A 156 0.31 -6.23 1.72
N GLY A 157 1.05 -7.33 1.59
CA GLY A 157 1.63 -8.07 2.71
C GLY A 157 0.58 -8.74 3.59
N SER A 158 0.54 -8.38 4.86
CA SER A 158 -0.40 -8.97 5.84
C SER A 158 -1.86 -8.63 5.56
N GLN A 159 -2.14 -7.60 4.75
CA GLN A 159 -3.48 -7.26 4.31
C GLN A 159 -3.95 -8.11 3.13
N GLY A 160 -3.08 -8.95 2.56
CA GLY A 160 -3.40 -9.78 1.41
C GLY A 160 -3.18 -9.06 0.08
N VAL A 161 -4.04 -9.34 -0.90
CA VAL A 161 -3.80 -8.99 -2.30
C VAL A 161 -4.96 -8.19 -2.89
N LEU A 162 -4.64 -7.00 -3.40
CA LEU A 162 -5.55 -6.19 -4.21
C LEU A 162 -5.37 -6.50 -5.69
N VAL A 163 -6.44 -6.87 -6.38
CA VAL A 163 -6.41 -7.20 -7.81
C VAL A 163 -7.20 -6.16 -8.58
N TYR A 164 -6.69 -5.74 -9.74
CA TYR A 164 -7.37 -4.83 -10.67
C TYR A 164 -7.36 -5.43 -12.07
N ASP A 165 -8.53 -5.79 -12.57
CA ASP A 165 -8.69 -6.13 -13.98
C ASP A 165 -8.84 -4.82 -14.79
N LEU A 166 -7.89 -4.54 -15.68
CA LEU A 166 -7.89 -3.39 -16.57
C LEU A 166 -8.22 -3.85 -17.99
N LYS A 167 -9.27 -3.27 -18.56
CA LYS A 167 -9.68 -3.59 -19.94
C LYS A 167 -9.85 -2.32 -20.75
N SER A 168 -9.22 -2.28 -21.91
CA SER A 168 -9.51 -1.22 -22.88
C SER A 168 -10.90 -1.43 -23.46
N MET A 169 -11.69 -0.36 -23.50
CA MET A 169 -13.03 -0.34 -24.04
C MET A 169 -13.09 0.68 -25.18
N TYR A 170 -13.91 0.39 -26.18
CA TYR A 170 -14.18 1.30 -27.28
C TYR A 170 -15.63 1.12 -27.74
N ASP A 171 -16.40 2.20 -27.71
CA ASP A 171 -17.74 2.28 -28.27
C ASP A 171 -17.68 2.96 -29.64
N LYS A 172 -17.93 2.18 -30.69
CA LYS A 172 -17.93 2.67 -32.07
C LYS A 172 -19.05 3.66 -32.38
N ASN A 173 -20.18 3.61 -31.67
CA ASN A 173 -21.31 4.51 -31.92
C ASN A 173 -21.06 5.91 -31.33
N ALA A 174 -20.43 5.96 -30.16
CA ALA A 174 -20.05 7.21 -29.50
C ALA A 174 -18.67 7.73 -29.97
N ASP A 175 -17.88 6.90 -30.65
CA ASP A 175 -16.46 7.11 -30.95
C ASP A 175 -15.63 7.46 -29.70
N GLN A 176 -15.91 6.75 -28.61
CA GLN A 176 -15.28 6.96 -27.31
C GLN A 176 -14.55 5.70 -26.86
N SER A 177 -13.35 5.87 -26.32
CA SER A 177 -12.58 4.81 -25.67
C SER A 177 -12.26 5.18 -24.22
N TRP A 178 -12.15 4.17 -23.38
CA TRP A 178 -11.80 4.32 -21.97
C TRP A 178 -11.18 3.02 -21.45
N ILE A 179 -10.54 3.09 -20.30
CA ILE A 179 -10.06 1.95 -19.52
C ILE A 179 -11.13 1.64 -18.47
N ARG A 180 -11.71 0.44 -18.55
CA ARG A 180 -12.53 -0.09 -17.47
C ARG A 180 -11.60 -0.71 -16.43
N VAL A 181 -11.71 -0.23 -15.20
CA VAL A 181 -11.00 -0.77 -14.03
C VAL A 181 -12.01 -1.52 -13.18
N LYS A 182 -11.73 -2.78 -12.86
CA LYS A 182 -12.55 -3.56 -11.94
C LYS A 182 -11.67 -4.02 -10.77
N PRO A 183 -11.80 -3.41 -9.59
CA PRO A 183 -11.12 -3.90 -8.39
C PRO A 183 -11.75 -5.22 -7.93
N ASP A 184 -10.91 -6.09 -7.40
CA ASP A 184 -11.28 -7.31 -6.70
C ASP A 184 -10.49 -7.35 -5.38
N VAL A 185 -11.25 -7.26 -4.29
CA VAL A 185 -10.78 -7.21 -2.91
C VAL A 185 -11.07 -8.51 -2.16
N SER A 186 -11.47 -9.57 -2.86
CA SER A 186 -11.81 -10.86 -2.23
C SER A 186 -10.65 -11.54 -1.51
N HIS A 187 -9.42 -11.17 -1.86
CA HIS A 187 -8.18 -11.66 -1.23
C HIS A 187 -7.52 -10.60 -0.35
N TYR A 188 -8.25 -9.53 0.00
CA TYR A 188 -7.72 -8.38 0.73
C TYR A 188 -8.55 -8.06 1.97
N ARG A 189 -7.86 -7.70 3.05
CA ARG A 189 -8.45 -7.28 4.32
C ARG A 189 -8.00 -5.86 4.63
N ALA A 190 -8.94 -4.93 4.51
CA ALA A 190 -8.75 -3.57 4.98
C ALA A 190 -8.55 -3.58 6.51
N LEU A 191 -7.65 -2.72 7.00
CA LEU A 191 -7.52 -2.50 8.45
C LEU A 191 -8.76 -1.75 8.95
N GLU A 192 -9.08 -1.91 10.24
CA GLU A 192 -10.28 -1.30 10.85
C GLU A 192 -10.30 0.24 10.71
N ASN A 193 -9.12 0.84 10.65
CA ASN A 193 -8.93 2.29 10.56
C ASN A 193 -8.59 2.76 9.14
N GLU A 194 -8.54 1.84 8.17
CA GLU A 194 -8.18 2.18 6.82
C GLU A 194 -9.34 2.85 6.10
N VAL A 195 -9.11 4.09 5.66
CA VAL A 195 -10.02 4.74 4.72
C VAL A 195 -9.87 4.02 3.38
N GLN A 196 -10.79 3.10 3.11
CA GLN A 196 -10.82 2.40 1.83
C GLN A 196 -10.93 3.42 0.69
N ASP A 197 -9.92 3.46 -0.17
CA ASP A 197 -9.92 4.30 -1.36
C ASP A 197 -11.18 3.96 -2.19
N VAL A 198 -11.91 5.00 -2.60
CA VAL A 198 -13.08 4.87 -3.49
C VAL A 198 -12.74 4.07 -4.75
N PHE A 199 -11.47 4.10 -5.16
CA PHE A 199 -10.93 3.29 -6.24
C PHE A 199 -11.15 1.78 -6.07
N ASN A 200 -11.08 1.29 -4.83
CA ASN A 200 -11.17 -0.14 -4.50
C ASN A 200 -12.61 -0.61 -4.28
N ASN A 201 -13.53 0.32 -4.02
CA ASN A 201 -14.91 0.02 -3.64
C ASN A 201 -15.86 -0.11 -4.82
N ALA A 202 -15.49 0.38 -6.00
CA ALA A 202 -16.34 0.32 -7.18
C ALA A 202 -15.54 0.30 -8.49
N PRO A 203 -16.05 -0.36 -9.54
CA PRO A 203 -15.48 -0.27 -10.88
C PRO A 203 -15.38 1.17 -11.37
N GLN A 204 -14.26 1.51 -12.01
CA GLN A 204 -13.98 2.82 -12.57
C GLN A 204 -13.95 2.80 -14.10
N GLN A 205 -14.16 3.98 -14.67
CA GLN A 205 -13.86 4.29 -16.06
C GLN A 205 -12.86 5.43 -16.05
N CYS A 206 -11.72 5.23 -16.69
CA CYS A 206 -10.62 6.21 -16.79
C CYS A 206 -10.32 6.46 -18.27
N GLY A 207 -9.97 7.69 -18.65
CA GLY A 207 -9.68 8.02 -20.05
C GLY A 207 -8.44 7.28 -20.56
N TYR A 208 -7.32 7.42 -19.85
CA TYR A 208 -6.05 6.82 -20.26
C TYR A 208 -5.15 6.50 -19.06
N MET A 209 -4.04 5.81 -19.36
CA MET A 209 -2.99 5.51 -18.41
C MET A 209 -1.69 6.18 -18.88
N SER A 210 -0.90 6.71 -17.96
CA SER A 210 0.43 7.24 -18.29
C SER A 210 1.43 7.02 -17.15
N LYS A 211 2.71 7.12 -17.49
CA LYS A 211 3.82 7.05 -16.55
C LYS A 211 4.19 8.47 -16.12
N ASP A 212 4.04 8.77 -14.84
CA ASP A 212 4.46 10.03 -14.23
C ASP A 212 5.85 9.84 -13.60
N GLU A 213 6.89 10.18 -14.36
CA GLU A 213 8.28 10.04 -13.90
C GLU A 213 8.65 11.06 -12.82
N LYS A 214 7.89 12.16 -12.68
CA LYS A 214 8.15 13.17 -11.64
C LYS A 214 7.69 12.65 -10.28
N GLU A 215 6.47 12.12 -10.23
CA GLU A 215 5.93 11.56 -8.99
C GLU A 215 6.40 10.13 -8.73
N GLY A 216 6.87 9.43 -9.77
CA GLY A 216 7.36 8.07 -9.63
C GLY A 216 6.24 7.03 -9.66
N PHE A 217 5.14 7.27 -10.37
CA PHE A 217 3.99 6.36 -10.43
C PHE A 217 3.48 6.14 -11.86
N TYR A 218 2.96 4.93 -12.10
CA TYR A 218 1.98 4.71 -13.16
C TYR A 218 0.63 5.19 -12.67
N LYS A 219 0.00 6.07 -13.44
CA LYS A 219 -1.25 6.73 -13.08
C LYS A 219 -2.34 6.45 -14.10
N LEU A 220 -3.57 6.32 -13.60
CA LEU A 220 -4.78 6.40 -14.39
C LEU A 220 -5.31 7.83 -14.32
N PHE A 221 -5.77 8.36 -15.45
CA PHE A 221 -6.25 9.74 -15.57
C PHE A 221 -7.69 9.78 -16.05
N GLU A 222 -8.35 10.90 -15.75
CA GLU A 222 -9.72 11.21 -16.11
C GLU A 222 -10.69 10.12 -15.65
N CYS A 223 -10.51 9.67 -14.40
CA CYS A 223 -11.38 8.66 -13.84
C CYS A 223 -12.69 9.28 -13.36
N ARG A 224 -13.78 8.51 -13.44
CA ARG A 224 -15.13 9.00 -13.12
C ARG A 224 -15.27 9.59 -11.71
N THR A 225 -14.55 9.05 -10.74
CA THR A 225 -14.67 9.44 -9.32
C THR A 225 -13.56 10.39 -8.86
N HIS A 226 -12.38 10.34 -9.48
CA HIS A 226 -11.26 11.25 -9.23
C HIS A 226 -10.50 11.53 -10.51
N TRP A 227 -9.88 12.71 -10.60
CA TRP A 227 -9.14 13.09 -11.80
C TRP A 227 -7.95 12.17 -12.09
N GLU A 228 -7.26 11.71 -11.05
CA GLU A 228 -6.13 10.79 -11.20
C GLU A 228 -6.04 9.79 -10.06
N TYR A 229 -5.47 8.63 -10.37
CA TYR A 229 -5.18 7.57 -9.40
C TYR A 229 -3.77 7.05 -9.58
N ARG A 230 -3.02 6.97 -8.48
CA ARG A 230 -1.70 6.32 -8.43
C ARG A 230 -1.90 4.80 -8.35
N LEU A 231 -1.67 4.10 -9.45
CA LEU A 231 -1.92 2.67 -9.53
C LEU A 231 -0.74 1.85 -8.99
N LEU A 232 0.46 2.09 -9.52
CA LEU A 232 1.69 1.35 -9.19
C LEU A 232 2.88 2.32 -9.10
N PRO A 233 3.83 2.10 -8.18
CA PRO A 233 5.09 2.82 -8.20
C PRO A 233 5.93 2.42 -9.42
N ILE A 234 6.75 3.35 -9.90
CA ILE A 234 7.78 3.07 -10.90
C ILE A 234 8.97 2.46 -10.17
N VAL A 235 9.03 1.13 -10.22
CA VAL A 235 10.17 0.35 -9.70
C VAL A 235 11.18 0.13 -10.82
N ASN A 236 12.45 0.33 -10.52
CA ASN A 236 13.62 0.16 -11.40
C ASN A 236 13.58 1.07 -12.66
N GLN A 237 14.50 2.05 -12.69
CA GLN A 237 15.00 2.64 -13.94
C GLN A 237 16.07 1.74 -14.54
#